data_AF-A0A227J1B6-F1
#
_entry.id   AF-A0A227J1B6-F1
#
_cell.length_a   1.000
_cell.length_b   1.000
_cell.length_c   1.000
_cell.angle_alpha   90.00
_cell.angle_beta   90.00
_cell.angle_gamma   90.00
#
_symmetry.space_group_name_H-M   'P 1'
#
loop_
_entity.id
_entity.type
_entity.pdbx_description
1 polymer ?
#
loop_
_entity_poly.entity_id
_entity_poly.type
_entity_poly.pdbx_seq_one_letter_code
_entity_poly.pdbx_strand_id
1 'polypeptide(L)'
;AILTGRELVGDEPFAVVLADDLCVNEEQGVLAQMVELYKQFRCSIVAVQEVPETETHKYGVIAGEMIKDDIFRIDNMVEKPEPGTAPSNLAIIGRYI
;
A
#
# COMPACT_ATOMS: atom_id res chain seq x y z
N ALA A 1 3.00 14.74 7.98
CA ALA A 1 4.37 14.28 7.69
C ALA A 1 4.69 14.40 6.20
N ILE A 2 4.01 13.64 5.32
CA ILE A 2 4.29 13.64 3.87
C ILE A 2 4.26 15.05 3.24
N LEU A 3 3.21 15.84 3.50
CA LEU A 3 3.09 17.21 2.97
C LEU A 3 4.27 18.12 3.36
N THR A 4 4.82 17.96 4.56
CA THR A 4 5.99 18.72 5.03
C THR A 4 7.25 18.37 4.22
N GLY A 5 7.35 17.14 3.72
CA GLY A 5 8.47 16.70 2.88
C GLY A 5 8.45 17.25 1.45
N ARG A 6 7.40 17.97 1.04
CA ARG A 6 7.26 18.54 -0.32
C ARG A 6 8.48 19.34 -0.75
N GLU A 7 9.08 20.12 0.16
CA GLU A 7 10.26 20.95 -0.14
C GLU A 7 11.49 20.11 -0.52
N LEU A 8 11.58 18.87 -0.06
CA LEU A 8 12.68 17.96 -0.35
C LEU A 8 12.51 17.21 -1.68
N VAL A 9 11.27 17.04 -2.13
CA VAL A 9 10.92 16.22 -3.31
C VAL A 9 10.62 17.09 -4.52
N GLY A 10 9.89 18.21 -4.35
CA GLY A 10 9.40 19.01 -5.46
C GLY A 10 8.17 18.40 -6.13
N ASP A 11 8.11 18.52 -7.47
CA ASP A 11 7.01 18.03 -8.31
C ASP A 11 7.43 16.76 -9.06
N GLU A 12 7.97 15.80 -8.32
CA GLU A 12 8.44 14.52 -8.82
C GLU A 12 7.77 13.37 -8.05
N PRO A 13 7.54 12.20 -8.68
CA PRO A 13 7.09 11.01 -7.98
C PRO A 13 8.14 10.55 -6.96
N PHE A 14 7.70 10.02 -5.82
CA PHE A 14 8.60 9.68 -4.73
C PHE A 14 8.09 8.50 -3.90
N ALA A 15 9.03 7.74 -3.34
CA ALA A 15 8.70 6.66 -2.42
C ALA A 15 8.43 7.17 -0.99
N VAL A 16 7.52 6.50 -0.28
CA VAL A 16 7.34 6.65 1.17
C VAL A 16 7.56 5.32 1.86
N VAL A 17 8.35 5.35 2.93
CA VAL A 17 8.70 4.18 3.75
C VAL A 17 8.42 4.50 5.20
N LEU A 18 7.52 3.74 5.83
CA LEU A 18 7.36 3.74 7.28
C LEU A 18 8.32 2.70 7.88
N ALA A 19 9.27 3.17 8.69
CA ALA A 19 10.40 2.38 9.16
C ALA A 19 10.05 1.36 10.25
N ASP A 20 8.88 1.51 10.88
CA ASP A 20 8.30 0.58 11.83
C ASP A 20 7.84 -0.74 11.17
N ASP A 21 7.46 -0.71 9.89
CA ASP A 21 7.21 -1.92 9.11
C ASP A 21 8.52 -2.50 8.56
N LEU A 22 9.02 -3.55 9.23
CA LEU A 22 10.18 -4.31 8.77
C LEU A 22 9.75 -5.36 7.73
N CYS A 23 9.94 -5.04 6.45
CA CYS A 23 9.71 -5.98 5.36
C CYS A 23 11.01 -6.71 4.99
N VAL A 24 11.05 -8.03 5.20
CA VAL A 24 12.16 -8.89 4.78
C VAL A 24 11.68 -9.79 3.66
N ASN A 25 12.42 -9.82 2.55
CA ASN A 25 12.20 -10.78 1.46
C ASN A 25 13.56 -11.34 1.04
N GLU A 26 13.62 -12.65 0.73
CA GLU A 26 14.87 -13.31 0.32
C GLU A 26 15.32 -12.88 -1.08
N GLU A 27 14.35 -12.54 -1.94
CA GLU A 27 14.59 -12.11 -3.30
C GLU A 27 14.60 -10.57 -3.41
N GLN A 28 13.61 -10.00 -4.10
CA GLN A 28 13.53 -8.57 -4.35
C GLN A 28 12.81 -7.86 -3.19
N GLY A 29 13.39 -6.77 -2.70
CA GLY A 29 12.75 -5.95 -1.66
C GLY A 29 11.44 -5.31 -2.13
N VAL A 30 10.47 -5.15 -1.21
CA VAL A 30 9.10 -4.66 -1.51
C VAL A 30 9.12 -3.36 -2.32
N LEU A 31 9.91 -2.37 -1.90
CA LEU A 31 9.96 -1.09 -2.60
C LEU A 31 10.52 -1.22 -4.03
N ALA A 32 11.48 -2.12 -4.25
CA ALA A 32 12.03 -2.36 -5.59
C ALA A 32 10.99 -3.00 -6.51
N GLN A 33 10.15 -3.92 -6.00
CA GLN A 33 9.02 -4.48 -6.76
C GLN A 33 8.02 -3.38 -7.14
N MET A 34 7.69 -2.49 -6.19
CA MET A 34 6.78 -1.35 -6.45
C MET A 34 7.34 -0.37 -7.48
N VAL A 35 8.65 -0.12 -7.49
CA VAL A 35 9.29 0.71 -8.53
C VAL A 35 9.15 0.09 -9.92
N GLU A 36 9.26 -1.23 -10.07
CA GLU A 36 9.02 -1.90 -11.35
C GLU A 36 7.57 -1.80 -11.81
N LEU A 37 6.61 -1.85 -10.87
CA LEU A 37 5.20 -1.58 -11.16
C LEU A 37 4.99 -0.11 -11.57
N TYR A 38 5.62 0.84 -10.89
CA TYR A 38 5.50 2.26 -11.23
C TYR A 38 5.99 2.57 -12.65
N LYS A 39 7.06 1.91 -13.09
CA LYS A 39 7.56 2.03 -14.47
C LYS A 39 6.52 1.61 -15.51
N GLN A 40 5.63 0.68 -15.17
CA GLN A 40 4.57 0.19 -16.06
C GLN A 40 3.31 1.05 -15.99
N PHE A 41 2.81 1.32 -14.77
CA PHE A 41 1.50 1.95 -14.58
C PHE A 41 1.53 3.47 -14.45
N ARG A 42 2.67 4.05 -14.02
CA ARG A 42 2.87 5.50 -13.87
C ARG A 42 1.78 6.17 -13.01
N CYS A 43 1.37 5.51 -11.94
CA CYS A 43 0.41 6.00 -10.95
C CYS A 43 0.89 5.69 -9.52
N SER A 44 0.19 6.20 -8.52
CA SER A 44 0.49 5.88 -7.12
C SER A 44 0.27 4.39 -6.83
N ILE A 45 1.16 3.83 -6.01
CA ILE A 45 1.12 2.42 -5.63
C ILE A 45 1.16 2.32 -4.12
N VAL A 46 0.23 1.54 -3.56
CA VAL A 46 0.15 1.24 -2.14
C VAL A 46 0.39 -0.25 -1.96
N ALA A 47 1.36 -0.62 -1.12
CA ALA A 47 1.55 -2.02 -0.78
C ALA A 47 0.47 -2.48 0.19
N VAL A 48 -0.04 -3.68 -0.04
CA VAL A 48 -1.02 -4.35 0.82
C VAL A 48 -0.54 -5.75 1.17
N GLN A 49 -1.08 -6.30 2.26
CA GLN A 49 -0.93 -7.69 2.63
C GLN A 49 -2.28 -8.26 3.06
N GLU A 50 -2.50 -9.55 2.79
CA GLU A 50 -3.65 -10.25 3.39
C GLU A 50 -3.43 -10.41 4.89
N VAL A 51 -4.46 -10.07 5.67
CA VAL A 51 -4.50 -10.30 7.11
C VAL A 51 -5.71 -11.16 7.47
N PRO A 52 -5.73 -11.84 8.63
CA PRO A 52 -6.94 -12.47 9.11
C PRO A 52 -8.07 -11.45 9.23
N GLU A 53 -9.30 -11.83 8.87
CA GLU A 53 -10.46 -10.92 8.92
C GLU A 53 -10.66 -10.31 10.32
N THR A 54 -10.32 -11.06 11.36
CA THR A 54 -10.37 -10.63 12.76
C THR A 54 -9.41 -9.48 13.10
N GLU A 55 -8.42 -9.20 12.25
CA GLU A 55 -7.41 -8.15 12.45
C GLU A 55 -7.62 -6.91 11.57
N THR A 56 -8.53 -6.96 10.60
CA THR A 56 -8.80 -5.87 9.64
C THR A 56 -9.06 -4.52 10.31
N HIS A 57 -9.75 -4.51 11.46
CA HIS A 57 -10.05 -3.31 12.25
C HIS A 57 -8.82 -2.56 12.80
N LYS A 58 -7.62 -3.15 12.72
CA LYS A 58 -6.36 -2.53 13.15
C LYS A 58 -5.71 -1.68 12.06
N TYR A 59 -6.11 -1.83 10.80
CA TYR A 59 -5.41 -1.32 9.62
C TYR A 59 -6.31 -0.47 8.73
N GLY A 60 -5.70 0.28 7.81
CA GLY A 60 -6.39 0.74 6.60
C GLY A 60 -6.60 -0.44 5.65
N VAL A 61 -7.82 -0.62 5.16
CA VAL A 61 -8.22 -1.74 4.31
C VAL A 61 -8.69 -1.22 2.97
N ILE A 62 -8.21 -1.82 1.88
CA ILE A 62 -8.60 -1.42 0.52
C ILE A 62 -9.85 -2.17 0.04
N ALA A 63 -10.54 -1.59 -0.93
CA ALA A 63 -11.49 -2.27 -1.80
C ALA A 63 -11.08 -2.00 -3.26
N GLY A 64 -11.20 -3.00 -4.13
CA GLY A 64 -10.81 -2.83 -5.52
C GLY A 64 -10.98 -4.09 -6.35
N GLU A 65 -10.67 -3.95 -7.63
CA GLU A 65 -10.75 -5.02 -8.61
C GLU A 65 -9.34 -5.55 -8.91
N MET A 66 -9.17 -6.87 -8.90
CA MET A 66 -7.92 -7.50 -9.35
C MET A 66 -7.81 -7.34 -10.87
N ILE A 67 -6.77 -6.65 -11.33
CA ILE A 67 -6.52 -6.40 -12.76
C ILE A 67 -5.43 -7.32 -13.32
N LYS A 68 -4.63 -7.92 -12.44
CA LYS A 68 -3.61 -8.93 -12.72
C LYS A 68 -3.31 -9.65 -11.39
N ASP A 69 -2.70 -10.83 -11.45
CA ASP A 69 -2.22 -11.55 -10.27
C ASP A 69 -1.51 -10.60 -9.30
N ASP A 70 -2.00 -10.56 -8.06
CA ASP A 70 -1.55 -9.72 -6.94
C ASP A 70 -1.54 -8.19 -7.20
N ILE A 71 -2.23 -7.71 -8.22
CA ILE A 71 -2.35 -6.28 -8.56
C ILE A 71 -3.82 -5.89 -8.60
N PHE A 72 -4.18 -4.94 -7.74
CA PHE A 72 -5.54 -4.43 -7.58
C PHE A 72 -5.62 -2.97 -8.00
N ARG A 73 -6.64 -2.63 -8.80
CA ARG A 73 -7.06 -1.24 -8.96
C ARG A 73 -7.93 -0.87 -7.76
N ILE A 74 -7.45 0.05 -6.94
CA ILE A 74 -8.14 0.49 -5.72
C ILE A 74 -9.29 1.45 -6.08
N ASP A 75 -10.50 1.12 -5.63
CA ASP A 75 -11.70 1.95 -5.78
C ASP A 75 -12.08 2.66 -4.47
N ASN A 76 -11.72 2.09 -3.31
CA ASN A 76 -12.00 2.66 -2.00
C ASN A 76 -10.96 2.24 -0.95
N MET A 77 -10.83 3.03 0.12
CA MET A 77 -9.98 2.72 1.28
C MET A 77 -10.72 3.10 2.56
N VAL A 78 -10.70 2.23 3.56
CA VAL A 78 -11.36 2.45 4.85
C VAL A 78 -10.32 2.30 5.96
N GLU A 79 -10.09 3.38 6.71
CA GLU A 79 -9.18 3.36 7.86
C GLU A 79 -9.88 2.70 9.05
N LYS A 80 -9.31 1.60 9.56
CA LYS A 80 -9.75 0.89 10.78
C LYS A 80 -11.25 0.61 10.77
N PRO A 81 -11.75 -0.20 9.79
CA PRO A 81 -13.17 -0.52 9.70
C PRO A 81 -13.66 -1.19 10.99
N GLU A 82 -14.93 -0.96 11.32
CA GLU A 82 -15.57 -1.69 12.42
C GLU A 82 -15.51 -3.21 12.15
N PRO A 83 -15.33 -4.05 13.19
CA PRO A 83 -15.28 -5.50 13.01
C PRO A 83 -16.46 -6.05 12.19
N GLY A 84 -16.16 -6.82 11.14
CA GLY A 84 -17.15 -7.39 10.23
C GLY A 84 -17.67 -6.44 9.15
N THR A 85 -17.15 -5.21 9.07
CA THR A 85 -17.53 -4.22 8.02
C THR A 85 -16.42 -3.94 7.01
N ALA A 86 -15.26 -4.57 7.18
CA ALA A 86 -14.12 -4.40 6.29
C ALA A 86 -14.50 -4.80 4.85
N PRO A 87 -14.15 -3.98 3.83
CA PRO A 87 -14.53 -4.26 2.45
C PRO A 87 -13.70 -5.38 1.81
N SER A 88 -12.56 -5.74 2.42
CA SER A 88 -11.73 -6.88 2.07
C SER A 88 -10.88 -7.28 3.29
N ASN A 89 -9.95 -8.21 3.11
CA ASN A 89 -8.90 -8.53 4.08
C ASN A 89 -7.50 -8.01 3.66
N LEU A 90 -7.43 -7.10 2.69
CA LEU A 90 -6.18 -6.52 2.18
C LEU A 90 -5.84 -5.25 2.97
N ALA A 91 -4.91 -5.40 3.92
CA ALA A 91 -4.44 -4.34 4.79
C ALA A 91 -3.28 -3.56 4.16
N ILE A 92 -3.34 -2.23 4.23
CA ILE A 92 -2.27 -1.32 3.79
C ILE A 92 -1.07 -1.46 4.72
N ILE A 93 0.13 -1.59 4.13
CA ILE A 93 1.40 -1.53 4.85
C ILE A 93 2.18 -0.27 4.49
N GLY A 94 3.20 0.05 5.27
CA GLY A 94 3.98 1.27 5.21
C GLY A 94 4.93 1.41 4.02
N ARG A 95 4.50 1.07 2.80
CA ARG A 95 5.25 1.26 1.55
C ARG A 95 4.35 1.88 0.48
N TYR A 96 4.82 2.99 -0.08
CA TYR A 96 4.11 3.76 -1.10
C TYR A 96 5.07 4.23 -2.20
N ILE A 97 4.56 4.35 -3.42
CA ILE A 97 5.16 5.09 -4.55
C ILE A 97 4.18 6.17 -5.01
#